data_AF-A0A958ELU5-F1
#
_entry.id   AF-A0A958ELU5-F1
#
_cell.length_a   1.000
_cell.length_b   1.000
_cell.length_c   1.000
_cell.angle_alpha   90.00
_cell.angle_beta   90.00
_cell.angle_gamma   90.00
#
_symmetry.space_group_name_H-M   'P 1'
#
loop_
_entity.id
_entity.type
_entity.pdbx_description
1 polymer ?
#
loop_
_entity_poly.entity_id
_entity_poly.type
_entity_poly.pdbx_seq_one_letter_code
_entity_poly.pdbx_strand_id
1 'polypeptide(L)' 'MRLNAEERNVKRFIEQNLADLGHCSVNLYELKRLVEESVKFKTISDLIKRLSPNGSYFELDKEAKVVTIYLAKE' A
#
# COMPACT_ATOMS: atom_id res chain seq x y z
N MET A 1 7.15 15.58 -6.40
CA MET A 1 8.08 14.44 -6.19
C MET A 1 8.05 13.55 -7.44
N ARG A 2 9.19 13.03 -7.90
CA ARG A 2 9.23 11.94 -8.90
C ARG A 2 9.24 10.60 -8.16
N LEU A 3 8.34 9.70 -8.52
CA LEU A 3 8.29 8.32 -8.00
C LEU A 3 9.36 7.46 -8.69
N ASN A 4 10.00 6.54 -7.95
CA ASN A 4 10.93 5.56 -8.54
C ASN A 4 10.16 4.43 -9.28
N ALA A 5 10.86 3.43 -9.83
CA ALA A 5 10.22 2.36 -10.60
C ALA A 5 9.36 1.45 -9.71
N GLU A 6 9.87 1.14 -8.53
CA GLU A 6 9.28 0.28 -7.51
C GLU A 6 7.99 0.90 -6.94
N GLU A 7 8.05 2.18 -6.57
CA GLU A 7 6.90 2.96 -6.09
C GLU A 7 5.81 3.04 -7.16
N ARG A 8 6.16 3.17 -8.45
CA ARG A 8 5.18 3.16 -9.54
C ARG A 8 4.51 1.79 -9.70
N ASN A 9 5.27 0.71 -9.55
CA ASN A 9 4.71 -0.64 -9.61
C ASN A 9 3.76 -0.91 -8.43
N VAL A 10 4.16 -0.52 -7.21
CA VAL A 10 3.31 -0.62 -6.01
C VAL A 10 2.04 0.22 -6.17
N LYS A 11 2.18 1.45 -6.68
CA LYS A 11 1.04 2.33 -6.93
C LYS A 11 0.05 1.68 -7.91
N ARG A 12 0.53 1.20 -9.05
CA ARG A 12 -0.31 0.54 -10.06
C ARG A 12 -1.01 -0.68 -9.48
N PHE A 13 -0.30 -1.49 -8.67
CA PHE A 13 -0.88 -2.64 -7.99
C PHE A 13 -2.04 -2.23 -7.07
N ILE A 14 -1.84 -1.20 -6.24
CA ILE A 14 -2.89 -0.69 -5.34
C ILE A 14 -4.09 -0.16 -6.13
N GLU A 15 -3.85 0.68 -7.14
CA GLU A 15 -4.92 1.29 -7.95
C GLU A 15 -5.74 0.23 -8.70
N GLN A 16 -5.11 -0.79 -9.28
CA GLN A 16 -5.82 -1.88 -9.97
C GLN A 16 -6.69 -2.70 -9.03
N ASN A 17 -6.14 -3.15 -7.89
CA ASN A 17 -6.90 -3.94 -6.93
C ASN A 17 -8.07 -3.15 -6.33
N LEU A 18 -7.86 -1.86 -6.03
CA LEU A 18 -8.92 -0.99 -5.57
C LEU A 18 -10.02 -0.82 -6.62
N ALA A 19 -9.68 -0.62 -7.91
CA ALA A 19 -10.67 -0.50 -8.98
C ALA A 19 -11.49 -1.78 -9.17
N ASP A 20 -10.86 -2.95 -9.03
CA ASP A 20 -11.52 -4.25 -9.26
C ASP A 20 -12.37 -4.71 -8.06
N LEU A 21 -11.89 -4.51 -6.83
CA LEU A 21 -12.46 -5.11 -5.62
C LEU A 21 -13.03 -4.09 -4.62
N GLY A 22 -12.79 -2.79 -4.83
CA GLY A 22 -13.08 -1.74 -3.84
C GLY A 22 -12.11 -1.72 -2.65
N HIS A 23 -11.19 -2.69 -2.56
CA HIS A 23 -10.22 -2.83 -1.48
C HIS A 23 -8.93 -3.51 -1.97
N CYS A 24 -7.82 -3.31 -1.26
CA CYS A 24 -6.51 -3.86 -1.57
C CYS A 24 -5.78 -4.20 -0.27
N SER A 25 -5.50 -5.48 -0.06
CA SER A 25 -4.72 -5.95 1.10
C SER A 25 -3.25 -6.08 0.73
N VAL A 26 -2.39 -5.48 1.53
CA VAL A 26 -0.96 -5.38 1.27
C VAL A 26 -0.18 -5.89 2.46
N ASN A 27 0.60 -6.97 2.24
CA ASN A 27 1.49 -7.49 3.27
C ASN A 27 2.78 -6.64 3.35
N LEU A 28 3.01 -6.02 4.50
CA LEU A 28 4.17 -5.16 4.70
C LEU A 28 5.51 -5.90 4.57
N TYR A 29 5.57 -7.21 4.86
CA TYR A 29 6.78 -8.01 4.68
C TYR A 29 7.10 -8.24 3.22
N GLU A 30 6.10 -8.58 2.40
CA GLU A 30 6.29 -8.80 0.97
C GLU A 30 6.74 -7.51 0.28
N LEU A 31 6.10 -6.40 0.64
CA LEU A 31 6.45 -5.10 0.06
C LEU A 31 7.83 -4.61 0.53
N LYS A 32 8.20 -4.91 1.78
CA LYS A 32 9.55 -4.67 2.28
C LYS A 32 10.61 -5.47 1.50
N ARG A 33 10.33 -6.72 1.13
CA ARG A 33 11.23 -7.54 0.27
C ARG A 33 11.37 -6.96 -1.14
N LEU A 34 10.34 -6.31 -1.66
CA LEU A 34 10.35 -5.70 -3.00
C LEU A 34 11.09 -4.36 -3.04
N VAL A 35 11.04 -3.57 -1.97
CA VAL A 35 11.71 -2.27 -1.90
C VAL A 35 13.17 -2.46 -1.46
N GLU A 36 13.39 -2.90 -0.22
CA GLU A 36 14.70 -3.27 0.33
C GLU A 36 14.51 -3.80 1.77
N GLU A 37 15.22 -4.88 2.14
CA GLU A 37 15.09 -5.51 3.46
C GLU A 37 15.53 -4.59 4.63
N SER A 38 16.31 -3.54 4.34
CA SER A 38 16.76 -2.57 5.35
C SER A 38 15.66 -1.56 5.77
N VAL A 39 14.59 -1.44 4.98
CA VAL A 39 13.59 -0.38 5.16
C VAL A 39 12.67 -0.68 6.35
N LYS A 40 12.42 0.35 7.16
CA LYS A 40 11.51 0.25 8.32
C LYS A 40 10.05 0.12 7.85
N PHE A 41 9.28 -0.71 8.55
CA PHE A 41 7.84 -0.88 8.26
C PHE A 41 7.04 0.43 8.27
N LYS A 42 7.43 1.39 9.12
CA LYS A 42 6.83 2.72 9.15
C LYS A 42 6.94 3.42 7.79
N THR A 43 8.13 3.37 7.17
CA THR A 43 8.38 3.96 5.85
C THR A 43 7.52 3.31 4.77
N ILE A 44 7.37 1.98 4.81
CA ILE A 44 6.49 1.24 3.89
C ILE A 44 5.02 1.62 4.09
N SER A 45 4.56 1.72 5.34
CA SER A 45 3.19 2.15 5.63
C SER A 45 2.92 3.58 5.17
N ASP A 46 3.85 4.50 5.40
CA ASP A 46 3.75 5.88 4.93
C ASP A 46 3.77 5.92 3.39
N LEU A 47 4.59 5.08 2.74
CA LEU A 47 4.60 4.96 1.29
C LEU A 47 3.23 4.51 0.77
N ILE A 48 2.67 3.42 1.30
CA ILE A 48 1.36 2.90 0.90
C ILE A 48 0.29 3.99 1.01
N LYS A 49 0.26 4.73 2.13
CA LYS A 49 -0.68 5.85 2.32
C LYS A 49 -0.54 6.94 1.25
N ARG A 50 0.69 7.29 0.86
CA ARG A 50 0.93 8.28 -0.21
C ARG A 50 0.57 7.78 -1.60
N LEU A 51 0.72 6.47 -1.85
CA LEU A 51 0.43 5.86 -3.16
C LEU A 51 -1.05 5.55 -3.35
N SER A 52 -1.78 5.39 -2.25
CA SER A 52 -3.22 5.12 -2.26
C SER A 52 -4.00 6.35 -2.76
N PRO A 53 -5.14 6.14 -3.43
CA PRO A 53 -5.97 7.24 -3.89
C PRO A 53 -6.51 8.08 -2.72
N ASN A 54 -6.72 9.38 -2.98
CA ASN A 54 -7.28 10.30 -1.99
C ASN A 54 -8.66 9.81 -1.53
N GLY A 55 -8.91 9.94 -0.22
CA GLY A 55 -10.15 9.46 0.40
C GLY A 55 -10.12 8.00 0.82
N SER A 56 -9.08 7.22 0.49
CA SER A 56 -8.99 5.83 0.96
C SER A 56 -8.93 5.73 2.48
N TYR A 57 -9.56 4.70 3.06
CA TYR A 57 -9.40 4.34 4.46
C TYR A 57 -8.50 3.12 4.61
N PHE A 58 -7.86 2.99 5.78
CA PHE A 58 -6.83 1.97 6.01
C PHE A 58 -7.13 1.23 7.31
N GLU A 59 -7.15 -0.10 7.23
CA GLU A 59 -7.18 -0.98 8.38
C GLU A 59 -5.83 -1.69 8.50
N LEU A 60 -5.31 -1.76 9.72
CA LEU A 60 -4.06 -2.45 10.01
C LEU A 60 -4.38 -3.69 10.84
N ASP A 61 -4.09 -4.85 10.27
CA ASP A 61 -4.08 -6.08 11.04
C ASP A 61 -2.83 -6.10 11.93
N LYS A 62 -3.05 -6.02 13.25
CA LYS A 62 -1.97 -5.88 14.25
C LYS A 62 -1.09 -7.13 14.32
N GLU A 63 -1.64 -8.30 14.01
CA GLU A 63 -0.96 -9.60 14.10
C GLU A 63 -0.29 -9.95 12.76
N ALA A 64 -1.00 -9.82 11.65
CA ALA A 64 -0.54 -10.25 10.33
C ALA A 64 0.37 -9.25 9.60
N LYS A 65 0.54 -8.02 10.13
CA LYS A 65 1.25 -6.91 9.44
C LYS A 65 0.73 -6.64 8.03
N VAL A 66 -0.57 -6.83 7.85
CA VAL A 66 -1.28 -6.52 6.60
C VAL A 66 -1.94 -5.16 6.76
N VAL A 67 -1.78 -4.31 5.74
CA VAL A 67 -2.53 -3.07 5.58
C VAL A 67 -3.61 -3.34 4.55
N THR A 68 -4.88 -3.25 4.94
CA THR A 68 -5.99 -3.25 4.00
C THR A 68 -6.39 -1.83 3.68
N ILE A 69 -6.33 -1.48 2.40
CA ILE A 69 -6.70 -0.19 1.84
C ILE A 69 -8.09 -0.36 1.25
N TYR A 70 -8.97 0.58 1.48
CA TYR A 70 -10.31 0.56 0.91
C TYR A 70 -10.62 1.90 0.26
N LEU A 71 -11.33 1.85 -0.86
CA LEU A 71 -11.94 3.05 -1.43
C LEU A 71 -13.01 3.55 -0.45
N ALA A 72 -12.96 4.84 -0.11
CA ALA A 72 -14.11 5.45 0.53
C ALA A 72 -15.31 5.30 -0.40
N LYS A 73 -16.38 4.69 0.11
CA LYS A 73 -17.69 4.85 -0.51
C LYS A 73 -18.11 6.30 -0.34
N GLU A 74 -18.45 6.94 -1.46
CA GLU A 74 -19.26 8.15 -1.47
C GLU A 74 -20.63 7.91 -0.80
#